data_AF-A0A0S7ES01-F1
#
_entry.id   AF-A0A0S7ES01-F1
#
_cell.length_a   1.000
_cell.length_b   1.000
_cell.length_c   1.000
_cell.angle_alpha   90.00
_cell.angle_beta   90.00
_cell.angle_gamma   90.00
#
_symmetry.space_group_name_H-M   'P 1'
#
loop_
_entity.id
_entity.type
_entity.pdbx_description
1 polymer ?
#
loop_
_entity_poly.entity_id
_entity_poly.type
_entity_poly.pdbx_seq_one_letter_code
_entity_poly.pdbx_strand_id
1 'polypeptide(L)'
;MASNLEEELSCPVCRDIFRDPVLLSCSHSFCRACLNRWWTQKQVRKCPVCNCDSDRKEPTCNLVLKNTCEAFLLEREDVCQLHSEKLKLFCLDHQQPVCLICRDSR
;
A
#
# COMPACT_ATOMS: atom_id res chain seq x y z
N MET A 1 1.30 15.21 -15.27
CA MET A 1 1.66 13.79 -15.39
C MET A 1 1.85 13.26 -13.98
N ALA A 2 0.76 12.96 -13.26
CA ALA A 2 0.83 12.09 -12.10
C ALA A 2 0.77 10.68 -12.68
N SER A 3 1.91 10.22 -13.20
CA SER A 3 2.09 8.80 -13.49
C SER A 3 1.68 8.04 -12.22
N ASN A 4 0.86 7.02 -12.38
CA ASN A 4 0.03 6.37 -11.37
C ASN A 4 0.83 5.93 -10.11
N LEU A 5 1.12 6.85 -9.18
CA LEU A 5 1.92 6.60 -7.98
C LEU A 5 1.33 5.47 -7.13
N GLU A 6 0.01 5.31 -7.15
CA GLU A 6 -0.68 4.17 -6.54
C GLU A 6 -0.23 2.84 -7.14
N GLU A 7 -0.07 2.76 -8.46
CA GLU A 7 0.42 1.56 -9.15
C GLU A 7 1.89 1.28 -8.83
N GLU A 8 2.74 2.31 -8.71
CA GLU A 8 4.15 2.16 -8.30
C GLU A 8 4.29 1.69 -6.84
N LEU A 9 3.33 2.04 -5.98
CA LEU A 9 3.27 1.65 -4.57
C LEU A 9 2.40 0.40 -4.33
N SER A 10 1.93 -0.26 -5.39
CA SER A 10 1.05 -1.42 -5.30
C SER A 10 1.81 -2.74 -5.28
N CYS A 11 1.40 -3.64 -4.39
CA CYS A 11 1.91 -5.00 -4.38
C CYS A 11 1.39 -5.79 -5.60
N PRO A 12 2.26 -6.46 -6.38
CA PRO A 12 1.84 -7.20 -7.58
C PRO A 12 0.97 -8.42 -7.28
N VAL A 13 0.90 -8.87 -6.02
CA VAL A 13 0.10 -10.04 -5.59
C VAL A 13 -1.31 -9.63 -5.18
N CYS A 14 -1.47 -8.65 -4.28
CA CYS A 14 -2.79 -8.21 -3.82
C CYS A 14 -3.36 -7.00 -4.56
N ARG A 15 -2.54 -6.31 -5.36
CA ARG A 15 -2.89 -5.08 -6.09
C ARG A 15 -3.41 -3.96 -5.19
N ASP A 16 -2.88 -3.91 -3.97
CA ASP A 16 -3.14 -2.88 -2.97
C ASP A 16 -1.79 -2.31 -2.53
N ILE A 17 -1.79 -1.12 -1.92
CA ILE A 17 -0.59 -0.45 -1.41
C ILE A 17 0.19 -1.40 -0.50
N PHE A 18 1.51 -1.42 -0.64
CA PHE A 18 2.36 -2.32 0.15
C PHE A 18 2.12 -2.15 1.66
N ARG A 19 1.89 -3.27 2.34
CA ARG A 19 1.85 -3.38 3.81
C ARG A 19 2.96 -4.29 4.28
N ASP A 20 3.86 -3.75 5.10
CA ASP A 20 5.10 -4.41 5.50
C ASP A 20 5.86 -5.03 4.30
N PRO A 21 6.32 -4.21 3.34
CA PRO A 21 6.97 -4.70 2.14
C PRO A 21 8.28 -5.40 2.47
N VAL A 22 8.45 -6.60 1.93
CA VAL A 22 9.68 -7.39 2.00
C VAL A 22 10.36 -7.48 0.64
N LEU A 23 11.69 -7.41 0.65
CA LEU A 23 12.54 -7.44 -0.53
C LEU A 23 13.19 -8.81 -0.71
N LEU A 24 13.02 -9.39 -1.90
CA LEU A 24 13.73 -10.61 -2.31
C LEU A 24 15.11 -10.29 -2.91
N SER A 25 15.98 -11.30 -3.03
CA SER A 25 17.30 -11.17 -3.67
C SER A 25 17.21 -10.75 -5.15
N CYS A 26 16.10 -11.06 -5.83
CA CYS A 26 15.81 -10.59 -7.18
C CYS A 26 15.25 -9.15 -7.24
N SER A 27 15.39 -8.37 -6.15
CA SER A 27 14.94 -6.98 -5.99
C SER A 27 13.43 -6.71 -6.12
N HIS A 28 12.60 -7.75 -6.22
CA HIS A 28 11.14 -7.59 -6.21
C HIS A 28 10.62 -7.48 -4.77
N SER A 29 9.67 -6.56 -4.56
CA SER A 29 9.03 -6.32 -3.27
C SER A 29 7.60 -6.87 -3.23
N PHE A 30 7.17 -7.35 -2.07
CA PHE A 30 5.84 -7.91 -1.82
C PHE A 30 5.38 -7.57 -0.41
N CYS A 31 4.08 -7.49 -0.13
CA CYS A 31 3.62 -7.50 1.26
C CYS A 31 4.09 -8.80 1.93
N ARG A 32 4.58 -8.74 3.18
CA ARG A 32 5.01 -9.94 3.93
C ARG A 32 3.95 -11.04 3.92
N ALA A 33 2.69 -10.68 4.18
CA ALA A 33 1.57 -11.62 4.17
C ALA A 33 1.34 -12.25 2.79
N CYS A 34 1.47 -11.48 1.71
CA CYS A 34 1.30 -11.97 0.34
C CYS A 34 2.37 -12.98 -0.03
N LEU A 35 3.64 -12.67 0.27
CA LEU A 35 4.75 -13.58 0.01
C LEU A 35 4.65 -14.87 0.83
N ASN A 36 4.34 -14.75 2.13
CA ASN A 36 4.17 -15.91 3.01
C ASN A 36 3.04 -16.83 2.52
N ARG A 37 1.90 -16.24 2.10
CA ARG A 37 0.79 -17.01 1.53
C ARG A 37 1.22 -17.73 0.25
N TRP A 38 1.92 -17.05 -0.65
CA TRP A 38 2.43 -17.64 -1.89
C TRP A 38 3.36 -18.84 -1.63
N TRP A 39 4.37 -18.66 -0.78
CA TRP A 39 5.30 -19.74 -0.43
C TRP A 39 4.62 -20.92 0.26
N THR A 40 3.65 -20.65 1.14
CA THR A 40 2.88 -21.70 1.82
C THR A 40 2.00 -22.47 0.84
N GLN A 41 1.34 -21.79 -0.10
CA GLN A 41 0.46 -22.45 -1.07
C GLN A 41 1.21 -23.26 -2.12
N LYS A 42 2.32 -22.73 -2.63
CA LYS A 42 3.09 -23.38 -3.69
C LYS A 42 4.15 -24.35 -3.17
N GLN A 43 4.43 -24.35 -1.87
CA GLN A 43 5.49 -25.13 -1.23
C GLN A 43 6.88 -24.89 -1.87
N VAL A 44 7.09 -23.69 -2.43
CA VAL A 44 8.36 -23.28 -3.05
C VAL A 44 8.71 -21.86 -2.62
N ARG A 45 10.01 -21.58 -2.47
CA ARG A 45 10.54 -20.26 -2.13
C ARG A 45 10.98 -19.48 -3.37
N LYS A 46 10.03 -19.24 -4.27
CA LYS A 46 10.29 -18.51 -5.51
C LYS A 46 9.60 -17.16 -5.53
N CYS A 47 10.17 -16.23 -6.28
CA CYS A 47 9.57 -14.93 -6.54
C CYS A 47 8.26 -15.10 -7.35
N PRO A 48 7.13 -14.51 -6.91
CA PRO A 48 5.88 -14.53 -7.67
C PRO A 48 5.94 -13.89 -9.07
N VAL A 49 6.93 -13.03 -9.33
CA VAL A 49 7.04 -12.26 -10.59
C VAL A 49 8.02 -12.91 -11.57
N CYS A 50 9.28 -13.09 -11.16
CA CYS A 50 10.34 -13.58 -12.05
C CYS A 50 10.71 -15.04 -11.83
N ASN A 51 10.10 -15.72 -10.86
CA ASN A 51 10.33 -17.13 -10.52
C ASN A 51 11.77 -17.47 -10.09
N CYS A 52 12.61 -16.47 -9.80
CA CYS A 52 13.92 -16.67 -9.19
C CYS A 52 13.79 -17.27 -7.78
N ASP A 53 14.73 -18.14 -7.42
CA ASP A 53 14.81 -18.70 -6.08
C ASP A 53 15.17 -17.63 -5.06
N SER A 54 14.57 -17.75 -3.88
CA SER A 54 14.89 -16.90 -2.73
C SER A 54 15.98 -17.57 -1.91
N ASP A 55 17.18 -17.00 -1.96
CA ASP A 55 18.34 -17.49 -1.19
C ASP A 55 18.18 -17.23 0.32
N ARG A 56 17.37 -16.23 0.68
CA ARG A 56 17.19 -15.82 2.08
C ARG A 56 16.06 -16.60 2.73
N LYS A 57 16.37 -17.23 3.87
CA LYS A 57 15.35 -17.88 4.72
C LYS A 57 14.29 -16.89 5.19
N GLU A 58 14.69 -15.64 5.43
CA GLU A 58 13.79 -14.55 5.79
C GLU A 58 14.10 -13.29 4.96
N PRO A 59 13.14 -12.82 4.15
CA PRO A 59 13.22 -11.56 3.42
C PRO A 59 13.30 -10.35 4.35
N THR A 60 14.17 -9.41 4.01
CA THR A 60 14.35 -8.14 4.72
C THR A 60 13.22 -7.16 4.40
N CYS A 61 12.79 -6.37 5.39
CA CYS A 61 11.84 -5.29 5.16
C CYS A 61 12.47 -4.20 4.30
N ASN A 62 11.76 -3.74 3.26
CA ASN A 62 12.13 -2.56 2.49
C ASN A 62 11.63 -1.31 3.23
N LEU A 63 12.44 -0.79 4.16
CA LEU A 63 12.04 0.34 5.03
C LEU A 63 11.70 1.60 4.24
N VAL A 64 12.42 1.88 3.15
CA VAL A 64 12.14 3.04 2.30
C VAL A 64 10.76 2.90 1.67
N LEU A 65 10.49 1.76 1.03
CA LEU A 65 9.18 1.51 0.42
C LEU A 65 8.04 1.54 1.45
N LYS A 66 8.29 0.98 2.64
CA LYS A 66 7.34 1.02 3.76
C LYS A 66 7.00 2.45 4.14
N ASN A 67 8.00 3.27 4.42
CA ASN A 67 7.81 4.66 4.82
C ASN A 67 7.11 5.48 3.73
N THR A 68 7.45 5.26 2.46
CA THR A 68 6.77 5.93 1.34
C THR A 68 5.30 5.53 1.23
N CYS A 69 4.99 4.24 1.39
CA CYS A 69 3.60 3.76 1.37
C CYS A 69 2.80 4.31 2.56
N GLU A 70 3.39 4.32 3.76
CA GLU A 70 2.77 4.89 4.97
C GLU A 70 2.49 6.38 4.80
N ALA A 71 3.44 7.16 4.28
CA ALA A 71 3.24 8.58 3.99
C ALA A 71 2.12 8.81 2.97
N PHE A 72 2.09 8.03 1.89
CA PHE A 72 1.06 8.11 0.87
C PHE A 72 -0.35 7.80 1.43
N LEU A 73 -0.46 6.79 2.31
CA LEU A 73 -1.73 6.44 2.94
C LEU A 73 -2.23 7.54 3.89
N LEU A 74 -1.34 8.14 4.69
CA LEU A 74 -1.69 9.26 5.56
C LEU A 74 -2.21 10.46 4.76
N GLU A 75 -1.55 10.81 3.65
CA GLU A 75 -2.01 11.89 2.79
C GLU A 75 -3.39 11.63 2.19
N ARG A 76 -3.73 10.36 1.92
CA ARG A 76 -5.07 9.97 1.44
C ARG A 76 -6.13 10.06 2.52
N GLU A 77 -5.81 9.70 3.75
CA GLU A 77 -6.73 9.81 4.89
C GLU A 77 -7.09 11.26 5.18
N ASP A 78 -6.19 12.21 4.88
CA ASP A 78 -6.41 13.65 5.04
C ASP A 78 -7.18 14.31 3.87
N VAL A 79 -7.62 13.53 2.87
CA VAL A 79 -8.29 14.05 1.67
C VAL A 79 -9.65 13.39 1.46
N CYS A 80 -10.67 14.21 1.20
CA CYS A 80 -11.99 13.77 0.83
C CYS A 80 -11.94 13.04 -0.52
N GLN A 81 -12.30 11.76 -0.53
CA GLN A 81 -12.27 10.93 -1.74
C GLN A 81 -13.29 11.35 -2.82
N LEU A 82 -14.34 12.09 -2.45
CA LEU A 82 -15.36 12.58 -3.38
C LEU A 82 -14.96 13.91 -4.05
N HIS A 83 -14.27 14.77 -3.30
CA HIS A 83 -14.03 16.16 -3.71
C HIS A 83 -12.55 16.49 -3.89
N SER A 84 -11.65 15.54 -3.59
CA SER A 84 -10.19 15.72 -3.62
C SER A 84 -9.70 16.94 -2.82
N GLU A 85 -10.43 17.32 -1.77
CA GLU A 85 -10.15 18.47 -0.90
C GLU A 85 -9.77 17.99 0.50
N LYS A 86 -8.87 18.71 1.19
CA LYS A 86 -8.44 18.35 2.53
C LYS A 86 -9.61 18.27 3.51
N LEU A 87 -9.63 17.23 4.34
CA LEU A 87 -10.54 17.07 5.46
C LEU A 87 -10.10 18.01 6.58
N LYS A 88 -10.76 19.15 6.70
CA LYS A 88 -10.43 20.19 7.70
C LYS A 88 -11.48 20.30 8.81
N LEU A 89 -12.60 19.61 8.68
CA LEU A 89 -13.74 19.70 9.58
C LEU A 89 -14.11 18.32 10.12
N PHE A 90 -14.84 18.28 11.23
CA PHE A 90 -15.41 17.07 11.80
C PHE A 90 -16.93 17.23 11.93
N CYS A 91 -17.69 16.33 11.32
CA CYS A 91 -19.15 16.29 11.44
C CYS A 91 -19.52 15.54 12.72
N LEU A 92 -20.20 16.22 13.66
CA LEU A 92 -20.60 15.63 14.94
C LEU A 92 -21.74 14.61 14.80
N ASP A 93 -22.68 14.83 13.88
CA ASP A 93 -23.83 13.95 13.68
C ASP A 93 -23.42 12.58 13.13
N HIS A 94 -22.44 12.56 12.23
CA HIS A 94 -21.95 11.33 11.57
C HIS A 94 -20.61 10.83 12.13
N GLN A 95 -20.04 11.53 13.12
CA GLN A 95 -18.75 11.21 13.75
C GLN A 95 -17.60 10.95 12.77
N GLN A 96 -17.47 11.78 11.73
CA GLN A 96 -16.46 11.59 10.69
C GLN A 96 -15.86 12.93 10.21
N PRO A 97 -14.59 12.92 9.71
CA PRO A 97 -14.00 14.08 9.07
C PRO A 97 -14.69 14.41 7.75
N VAL A 98 -14.87 15.70 7.46
CA VAL A 98 -15.49 16.18 6.21
C VAL A 98 -14.68 17.33 5.61
N CYS A 99 -14.72 17.47 4.28
CA CYS A 99 -14.18 18.66 3.62
C CYS A 99 -15.22 19.80 3.60
N LEU A 100 -14.79 21.00 3.24
CA LEU A 100 -15.67 22.18 3.15
C LEU A 100 -16.83 21.95 2.17
N ILE A 101 -16.58 21.23 1.06
CA ILE A 101 -17.58 20.96 0.03
C ILE A 101 -18.64 19.97 0.54
N CYS A 102 -18.25 18.95 1.32
CA CYS A 102 -19.19 18.03 1.96
C CYS A 102 -20.14 18.75 2.93
N ARG A 103 -19.67 19.78 3.63
CA ARG A 103 -20.51 20.57 4.55
C ARG A 103 -21.51 21.44 3.79
N ASP A 104 -21.07 22.04 2.69
CA ASP A 104 -21.85 23.04 1.96
C ASP A 104 -22.77 22.42 0.87
N SER A 105 -22.57 21.14 0.55
CA SER A 105 -23.49 20.37 -0.30
C SER A 105 -24.80 20.11 0.45
N ARG A 106 -25.89 20.69 -0.05
CA ARG A 106 -27.26 20.51 0.48
C ARG A 106 -27.84 19.16 0.13
#